data_AF-A0AA38C642-F1
#
_entry.id   AF-A0AA38C642-F1
#
_cell.length_a   1.000
_cell.length_b   1.000
_cell.length_c   1.000
_cell.angle_alpha   90.00
_cell.angle_beta   90.00
_cell.angle_gamma   90.00
#
_symmetry.space_group_name_H-M   'P 1'
#
loop_
_entity.id
_entity.type
_entity.pdbx_description
1 polymer ?
#
loop_
_entity_poly.entity_id
_entity_poly.type
_entity_poly.pdbx_seq_one_letter_code
_entity_poly.pdbx_strand_id
1 'polypeptide(L)'
;TSIHTPTGATPYSLVFGTEAIIPLEIELPSLRISLWDYLDKDEDYRVARLAELELLDEKHMWALNHLKVYQNRVSRGYNKWIIPHQFEVGDLVLKENQFNTTKDQEKKGKFEPNWLGPYV
;
A
#
# COMPACT_ATOMS: atom_id res chain seq x y z
N THR A 1 14.28 3.90 1.41
CA THR A 1 12.87 3.50 1.14
C THR A 1 12.32 4.37 0.03
N SER A 2 11.23 3.98 -0.64
CA SER A 2 10.60 4.79 -1.71
C SER A 2 9.21 5.24 -1.30
N ILE A 3 8.76 6.37 -1.86
CA ILE A 3 7.40 6.89 -1.64
C ILE A 3 6.41 6.04 -2.42
N HIS A 4 5.39 5.53 -1.74
CA HIS A 4 4.32 4.77 -2.38
C HIS A 4 3.27 5.73 -2.92
N THR A 5 2.98 5.67 -4.23
CA THR A 5 1.97 6.51 -4.88
C THR A 5 0.59 6.51 -4.19
N PRO A 6 0.09 5.38 -3.64
CA PRO A 6 -1.21 5.38 -2.94
C PRO A 6 -1.22 6.20 -1.65
N THR A 7 -0.15 6.15 -0.85
CA THR A 7 -0.08 6.80 0.47
C THR A 7 0.65 8.14 0.44
N GLY A 8 1.42 8.41 -0.61
CA GLY A 8 2.25 9.62 -0.75
C GLY A 8 3.40 9.71 0.27
N ALA A 9 3.66 8.64 1.02
CA ALA A 9 4.73 8.56 2.03
C ALA A 9 5.54 7.26 1.88
N THR A 10 6.70 7.18 2.53
CA THR A 10 7.44 5.92 2.60
C THR A 10 6.87 5.03 3.71
N PRO A 11 6.84 3.69 3.56
CA PRO A 11 6.31 2.81 4.60
C PRO A 11 7.04 2.95 5.93
N TYR A 12 8.35 3.24 5.89
CA TYR A 12 9.17 3.42 7.07
C TYR A 12 8.80 4.70 7.83
N SER A 13 8.58 5.82 7.15
CA SER A 13 8.18 7.06 7.84
C SER A 13 6.80 7.01 8.44
N LEU A 14 5.90 6.18 7.91
CA LEU A 14 4.61 5.90 8.56
C LEU A 14 4.78 5.03 9.82
N VAL A 15 5.74 4.12 9.89
CA VAL A 15 5.92 3.27 11.09
C VAL A 15 6.74 3.98 12.17
N PHE A 16 7.80 4.68 11.77
CA PHE A 16 8.80 5.22 12.68
C PHE A 16 8.79 6.75 12.79
N GLY A 17 7.90 7.44 12.09
CA GLY A 17 7.76 8.90 12.12
C GLY A 17 8.80 9.69 11.33
N THR A 18 9.90 9.07 10.92
CA THR A 18 10.99 9.69 10.16
C THR A 18 11.39 8.85 8.97
N GLU A 19 12.03 9.47 7.98
CA GLU A 19 12.55 8.74 6.84
C GLU A 19 13.70 7.80 7.24
N ALA A 20 13.81 6.66 6.57
CA ALA A 20 14.92 5.75 6.81
C ALA A 20 16.26 6.42 6.44
N ILE A 21 17.31 6.14 7.20
CA ILE A 21 18.68 6.42 6.76
C ILE A 21 19.04 5.31 5.77
N ILE A 22 19.32 5.68 4.52
CA ILE A 22 19.71 4.72 3.48
C ILE A 22 21.21 4.40 3.60
N PRO A 23 21.67 3.20 3.17
CA PRO A 23 23.09 2.83 3.26
C PRO A 23 24.03 3.84 2.60
N LEU A 24 23.62 4.43 1.48
CA LEU A 24 24.39 5.46 0.78
C LEU A 24 24.67 6.70 1.64
N GLU A 25 23.74 7.10 2.50
CA GLU A 25 23.95 8.23 3.41
C GLU A 25 24.99 7.94 4.48
N ILE A 26 25.23 6.65 4.78
CA ILE A 26 26.24 6.19 5.75
C ILE A 26 27.62 6.16 5.08
N GLU A 27 27.69 5.63 3.85
CA GLU A 27 28.93 5.58 3.06
C GLU A 27 29.40 6.99 2.66
N LEU A 28 28.45 7.89 2.37
CA LEU A 28 28.68 9.30 2.08
C LEU A 28 27.97 10.12 3.16
N PRO A 29 28.66 10.50 4.25
CA PRO A 29 28.05 11.11 5.43
C PRO A 29 27.11 12.25 5.06
N SER A 30 25.81 11.98 5.20
CA SER A 30 24.77 12.97 4.89
C SER A 30 24.65 14.00 6.02
N LEU A 31 24.04 15.15 5.71
CA LEU A 31 23.73 16.17 6.73
C LEU A 31 22.93 15.61 7.91
N ARG A 32 22.12 14.58 7.66
CA ARG A 32 21.36 13.89 8.70
C ARG A 32 22.33 13.22 9.66
N ILE A 33 23.24 12.39 9.16
CA ILE A 33 24.22 11.69 10.00
C ILE A 33 25.08 12.68 10.79
N SER A 34 25.57 13.76 10.16
CA SER A 34 26.35 14.77 10.88
C SER A 34 25.56 15.47 11.99
N LEU A 35 24.24 15.69 11.79
CA LEU A 35 23.38 16.28 12.81
C LEU A 35 23.09 15.28 13.94
N TRP A 36 22.90 14.00 13.60
CA TRP A 36 22.75 12.92 14.57
C TRP A 36 23.97 12.74 15.47
N ASP A 37 25.17 12.97 14.94
CA ASP A 37 26.41 12.98 15.73
C ASP A 37 26.59 14.26 16.57
N TYR A 38 25.98 15.37 16.16
CA TYR A 38 26.07 16.68 16.84
C TYR A 38 25.09 16.84 18.01
N LEU A 39 23.89 16.25 17.90
CA LEU A 39 22.92 16.24 18.98
C LEU A 39 23.46 15.37 20.13
N ASP A 40 23.93 16.01 21.21
CA ASP A 40 24.44 15.32 22.38
C ASP A 40 23.36 14.37 22.92
N LYS A 41 23.76 13.13 23.16
CA LYS A 41 22.85 12.00 23.38
C LYS A 41 22.35 12.03 24.81
N ASP A 42 21.32 12.82 25.11
CA ASP A 42 20.30 12.40 26.07
C ASP A 42 19.03 13.27 26.03
N GLU A 43 19.09 14.60 26.22
CA GLU A 43 17.86 15.40 26.37
C GLU A 43 17.36 16.02 25.05
N ASP A 44 18.23 16.72 24.30
CA ASP A 44 17.85 17.39 23.05
C ASP A 44 17.35 16.40 21.99
N TYR A 45 17.99 15.24 21.90
CA TYR A 45 17.54 14.16 21.02
C TYR A 45 16.15 13.64 21.40
N ARG A 46 15.86 13.48 22.69
CA ARG A 46 14.55 13.00 23.17
C ARG A 46 13.45 14.01 22.86
N VAL A 47 13.72 15.29 23.06
CA VAL A 47 12.78 16.38 22.72
C VAL A 47 12.50 16.38 21.22
N ALA A 48 13.54 16.33 20.38
CA ALA A 48 13.38 16.25 18.92
C ALA A 48 12.58 15.01 18.50
N ARG A 49 12.88 13.85 19.09
CA ARG A 49 12.20 12.59 18.79
C ARG A 49 10.72 12.60 19.22
N LEU A 50 10.40 13.23 20.34
CA LEU A 50 9.00 13.38 20.78
C LEU A 50 8.20 14.26 19.83
N ALA A 51 8.78 15.38 19.36
CA ALA A 51 8.14 16.25 18.38
C ALA A 51 7.87 15.52 17.04
N GLU A 52 8.79 14.67 16.59
CA GLU A 52 8.59 13.83 15.40
C GLU A 52 7.43 12.84 15.56
N LEU A 53 7.27 12.27 16.76
CA LEU A 53 6.20 11.33 17.08
C LEU A 53 4.85 12.03 17.22
N GLU A 54 4.81 13.25 17.76
CA GLU A 54 3.58 14.06 17.79
C GLU A 54 3.06 14.35 16.37
N LEU A 55 3.97 14.64 15.43
CA LEU A 55 3.63 14.86 14.02
C LEU A 55 3.20 13.56 13.29
N LEU A 56 3.41 12.38 13.89
CA LEU A 56 3.15 11.11 13.23
C LEU A 56 1.67 10.90 12.93
N ASP A 57 0.79 11.30 13.86
CA ASP A 57 -0.65 11.17 13.69
C ASP A 57 -1.14 12.01 12.50
N GLU A 58 -0.60 13.22 12.32
CA GLU A 58 -0.91 14.07 11.18
C GLU A 58 -0.46 13.42 9.86
N LYS A 59 0.74 12.83 9.84
CA LYS A 59 1.25 12.08 8.68
C LYS A 59 0.36 10.89 8.34
N HIS A 60 -0.10 10.13 9.34
CA HIS A 60 -1.04 9.03 9.13
C HIS A 60 -2.35 9.51 8.53
N MET A 61 -2.91 10.58 9.06
CA MET A 61 -4.16 11.17 8.55
C MET A 61 -4.01 11.63 7.11
N TRP A 62 -2.89 12.26 6.76
CA TRP A 62 -2.61 12.68 5.40
C TRP A 62 -2.44 11.49 4.44
N ALA A 63 -1.73 10.44 4.88
CA ALA A 63 -1.53 9.22 4.10
C ALA A 63 -2.85 8.44 3.89
N LEU A 64 -3.72 8.38 4.90
CA LEU A 64 -5.05 7.79 4.79
C LEU A 64 -5.93 8.56 3.79
N ASN A 65 -5.89 9.90 3.82
CA ASN A 65 -6.61 10.73 2.86
C ASN A 65 -6.10 10.49 1.43
N HIS A 66 -4.78 10.43 1.22
CA HIS A 66 -4.18 10.07 -0.06
C HIS A 66 -4.64 8.70 -0.55
N LEU A 67 -4.60 7.71 0.35
CA LEU A 67 -5.02 6.34 0.04
C LEU A 67 -6.48 6.29 -0.39
N LYS A 68 -7.36 7.00 0.31
CA LYS A 68 -8.79 7.08 -0.02
C LYS A 68 -9.02 7.72 -1.38
N VAL A 69 -8.35 8.82 -1.69
CA VAL A 69 -8.43 9.48 -3.00
C VAL A 69 -7.90 8.56 -4.10
N TYR A 70 -6.77 7.90 -3.87
CA TYR A 70 -6.18 6.95 -4.80
C TYR A 70 -7.12 5.78 -5.08
N GLN A 71 -7.67 5.15 -4.04
CA GLN A 71 -8.64 4.06 -4.15
C GLN A 71 -9.87 4.51 -4.94
N ASN A 72 -10.46 5.67 -4.62
CA ASN A 72 -11.59 6.21 -5.37
C ASN A 72 -11.27 6.41 -6.85
N ARG A 73 -10.06 6.89 -7.19
CA ARG A 73 -9.63 7.05 -8.57
C ARG A 73 -9.53 5.70 -9.29
N VAL A 74 -8.94 4.70 -8.65
CA VAL A 74 -8.81 3.34 -9.21
C VAL A 74 -10.19 2.70 -9.38
N SER A 75 -11.05 2.77 -8.35
CA SER A 75 -12.41 2.25 -8.39
C SER A 75 -13.24 2.90 -9.48
N ARG A 76 -13.12 4.22 -9.71
CA ARG A 76 -13.80 4.89 -10.83
C ARG A 76 -13.36 4.35 -12.18
N GLY A 77 -12.06 4.10 -12.36
CA GLY A 77 -11.53 3.53 -13.60
C GLY A 77 -12.07 2.12 -13.86
N TYR A 78 -12.10 1.28 -12.82
CA TYR A 78 -12.63 -0.08 -12.89
C TYR A 78 -14.15 -0.09 -13.13
N ASN A 79 -14.90 0.67 -12.33
CA ASN A 79 -16.37 0.73 -12.38
C ASN A 79 -16.92 1.37 -13.65
N LYS A 80 -16.10 2.10 -14.43
CA LYS A 80 -16.55 2.72 -15.69
C LYS A 80 -17.12 1.71 -16.68
N TRP A 81 -16.63 0.48 -16.66
CA TRP A 81 -16.97 -0.57 -17.63
C TRP A 81 -17.78 -1.71 -17.03
N ILE A 82 -18.16 -1.60 -15.75
CA ILE A 82 -18.90 -2.63 -15.04
C ILE A 82 -20.38 -2.33 -15.16
N ILE A 83 -21.11 -3.25 -15.77
CA ILE A 83 -22.57 -3.25 -15.74
C ILE A 83 -22.96 -4.00 -14.47
N PRO A 84 -23.55 -3.32 -13.47
CA PRO A 84 -23.98 -4.00 -12.25
C PRO A 84 -25.07 -5.02 -12.61
N HIS A 85 -24.88 -6.26 -12.20
CA HIS A 85 -25.85 -7.33 -12.33
C HIS A 85 -26.20 -7.82 -10.93
N GLN A 86 -27.50 -7.95 -10.66
CA GLN A 86 -28.01 -8.45 -9.39
C GLN A 86 -28.49 -9.89 -9.63
N PHE A 87 -28.16 -10.77 -8.69
CA PHE A 87 -28.56 -12.18 -8.73
C PHE A 87 -29.65 -12.42 -7.67
N GLU A 88 -30.66 -13.20 -8.03
CA GLU A 88 -31.72 -13.67 -7.14
C GLU A 88 -31.51 -15.16 -6.78
N VAL A 89 -32.11 -15.58 -5.66
CA VAL A 89 -32.06 -16.99 -5.24
C VAL A 89 -32.79 -17.83 -6.29
N GLY A 90 -32.07 -18.78 -6.90
CA GLY A 90 -32.60 -19.58 -8.00
C GLY A 90 -31.99 -19.25 -9.36
N ASP A 91 -31.24 -18.15 -9.48
CA ASP A 91 -30.55 -17.79 -10.72
C ASP A 91 -29.37 -18.74 -10.99
N LEU A 92 -29.23 -19.14 -12.26
CA LEU A 92 -28.07 -19.91 -12.68
C LEU A 92 -26.87 -19.01 -12.89
N VAL A 93 -25.81 -19.25 -12.13
CA VAL A 93 -24.56 -18.49 -12.20
C VAL A 93 -23.39 -19.35 -12.65
N LEU A 94 -22.49 -18.73 -13.39
CA LEU A 94 -21.20 -19.30 -13.75
C LEU A 94 -20.14 -18.81 -12.78
N LYS A 95 -19.37 -19.74 -12.22
CA LYS A 95 -18.27 -19.43 -11.32
C LYS A 95 -16.98 -19.33 -12.14
N GLU A 96 -16.21 -18.26 -11.96
CA GLU A 96 -14.89 -18.16 -12.59
C GLU A 96 -14.00 -19.32 -12.11
N ASN A 97 -13.35 -19.99 -13.07
CA ASN A 97 -12.40 -21.04 -12.76
C ASN A 97 -11.14 -20.41 -12.14
N GLN A 98 -10.84 -20.74 -10.88
CA GLN A 98 -9.73 -20.16 -10.11
C GLN A 98 -8.36 -20.46 -10.74
N PHE A 99 -8.24 -21.52 -11.53
CA PHE A 99 -7.02 -21.83 -12.29
C PHE A 99 -6.76 -20.84 -13.44
N ASN A 100 -7.69 -19.94 -13.77
CA ASN A 100 -7.44 -18.85 -14.73
C ASN A 100 -6.69 -17.67 -14.11
N THR A 101 -6.76 -17.52 -12.79
CA THR A 101 -6.12 -16.40 -12.09
C THR A 101 -4.61 -16.61 -12.16
N THR A 102 -3.86 -15.53 -12.38
CA THR A 102 -2.42 -15.49 -12.72
C THR A 102 -1.49 -16.33 -11.82
N LYS A 103 -1.94 -16.75 -10.63
CA LYS A 103 -1.14 -17.56 -9.70
C LYS A 103 -1.19 -19.07 -9.95
N ASP A 104 -2.21 -19.59 -10.64
CA ASP A 104 -2.43 -21.03 -10.80
C ASP A 104 -2.64 -21.46 -12.26
N GLN A 105 -2.26 -20.61 -13.22
CA GLN A 105 -2.39 -20.91 -14.66
C GLN A 105 -1.59 -22.14 -15.10
N GLU A 106 -0.47 -22.45 -14.44
CA GLU A 106 0.33 -23.64 -14.73
C GLU A 106 -0.42 -24.95 -14.45
N LYS A 107 -1.41 -24.92 -13.56
CA LYS A 107 -2.27 -26.07 -13.23
C LYS A 107 -3.47 -26.20 -14.17
N LYS A 108 -3.68 -25.22 -15.05
CA LYS A 108 -4.79 -25.22 -16.01
C LYS A 108 -4.43 -26.06 -17.23
N GLY A 109 -5.22 -27.09 -17.50
CA GLY A 109 -5.15 -27.81 -18.77
C GLY A 109 -5.49 -26.89 -19.95
N LYS A 110 -4.84 -27.09 -21.10
CA LYS A 110 -4.99 -26.26 -22.32
C LYS A 110 -6.44 -26.05 -22.78
N PHE A 111 -7.36 -26.94 -22.37
CA PHE A 111 -8.77 -26.94 -22.75
C PHE A 111 -9.74 -26.86 -21.56
N GLU A 112 -9.23 -26.51 -20.37
CA GLU A 112 -10.09 -26.28 -19.21
C GLU A 112 -10.96 -25.03 -19.42
N PRO A 113 -12.27 -25.11 -19.15
CA PRO A 113 -13.17 -23.99 -19.36
C PRO A 113 -12.84 -22.84 -18.39
N ASN A 114 -13.06 -21.61 -18.87
CA ASN A 114 -12.82 -20.43 -18.03
C ASN A 114 -13.87 -20.27 -16.92
N TRP A 115 -15.03 -20.89 -17.11
CA TRP A 115 -16.19 -20.78 -16.24
C TRP A 115 -16.68 -22.18 -15.90
N LEU A 116 -16.97 -22.41 -14.62
CA LEU A 116 -17.53 -23.65 -14.09
C LEU A 116 -19.02 -23.48 -13.81
N GLY A 117 -19.77 -24.58 -13.86
CA GLY A 117 -21.22 -24.58 -13.63
C GLY A 117 -22.01 -24.88 -14.90
N PRO A 118 -23.33 -24.62 -14.91
CA PRO A 118 -24.04 -23.64 -14.08
C PRO A 118 -24.37 -24.14 -12.67
N TYR A 119 -24.40 -23.21 -11.71
CA TYR A 119 -24.80 -23.46 -10.32
C TYR A 119 -26.05 -22.64 -10.00
N VAL A 120 -26.88 -23.13 -9.08
CA VAL A 120 -27.99 -22.37 -8.46
C VAL A 120 -27.53 -21.80 -7.13
#